data_AF-A0A352RR03-F1
#
_entry.id   AF-A0A352RR03-F1
#
_cell.length_a   1.000
_cell.length_b   1.000
_cell.length_c   1.000
_cell.angle_alpha   90.00
_cell.angle_beta   90.00
_cell.angle_gamma   90.00
#
_symmetry.space_group_name_H-M   'P 1'
#
loop_
_entity.id
_entity.type
_entity.pdbx_description
1 polymer ?
#
loop_
_entity_poly.entity_id
_entity_poly.type
_entity_poly.pdbx_seq_one_letter_code
_entity_poly.pdbx_strand_id
1 'polypeptide(L)'
;MENQLNCLRCGAKMRFLGREKLQRSPDLIISDLTFALVGGREINIYSCPKCGKLEFFQPEASTDELPQKQCPDCGAVIDFDYGRCPHCKHEF
;
A
#
# COMPACT_ATOMS: atom_id res chain seq x y z
N MET A 1 -6.99 3.81 6.95
CA MET A 1 -7.13 3.49 8.39
C MET A 1 -5.90 2.72 8.82
N GLU A 2 -5.12 3.20 9.79
CA GLU A 2 -4.00 2.42 10.32
C GLU A 2 -4.53 1.29 11.21
N ASN A 3 -4.63 0.09 10.67
CA ASN A 3 -5.00 -1.09 11.45
C ASN A 3 -3.97 -1.29 12.57
N GLN A 4 -4.43 -1.26 13.82
CA GLN A 4 -3.57 -1.50 14.98
C GLN A 4 -3.09 -2.96 14.97
N LEU A 5 -1.80 -3.17 14.72
CA LEU A 5 -1.20 -4.50 14.63
C LEU A 5 -0.83 -5.03 16.02
N ASN A 6 -1.26 -6.24 16.35
CA ASN A 6 -0.88 -6.94 17.58
C ASN A 6 0.21 -7.97 17.30
N CYS A 7 1.22 -8.04 18.16
CA CYS A 7 2.33 -8.97 18.02
C CYS A 7 1.86 -10.41 18.17
N LEU A 8 2.04 -11.22 17.13
CA LEU A 8 1.61 -12.63 17.12
C LEU A 8 2.32 -13.50 18.17
N ARG A 9 3.48 -13.05 18.71
CA ARG A 9 4.23 -13.79 19.74
C ARG A 9 3.72 -13.53 21.16
N CYS A 10 3.30 -12.30 21.49
CA CYS A 10 3.03 -11.91 22.88
C CYS A 10 1.79 -11.03 23.09
N GLY A 11 1.05 -10.74 22.03
CA GLY A 11 -0.20 -9.96 22.05
C GLY A 11 -0.04 -8.45 22.22
N ALA A 12 1.17 -7.93 22.47
CA ALA A 12 1.38 -6.49 22.65
C ALA A 12 1.18 -5.72 21.33
N LYS A 13 0.67 -4.49 21.42
CA LYS A 13 0.57 -3.58 20.25
C LYS A 13 1.96 -3.33 19.66
N MET A 14 2.06 -3.44 18.34
CA MET A 14 3.30 -3.20 17.62
C MET A 14 3.45 -1.73 17.23
N ARG A 15 4.70 -1.27 17.18
CA ARG A 15 5.07 0.08 16.76
C ARG A 15 5.53 0.04 15.31
N PHE A 16 4.97 0.91 14.48
CA PHE A 16 5.48 1.14 13.13
C PHE A 16 6.84 1.81 13.21
N LEU A 17 7.84 1.23 12.55
CA LEU A 17 9.20 1.78 12.50
C LEU A 17 9.44 2.63 11.26
N GLY A 18 8.79 2.31 10.14
CA GLY A 18 8.97 3.04 8.90
C GLY A 18 8.78 2.17 7.66
N ARG A 19 8.99 2.80 6.50
CA ARG A 19 9.08 2.15 5.20
C ARG A 19 10.51 2.09 4.75
N GLU A 20 10.95 0.91 4.37
CA GLU A 20 12.28 0.68 3.81
C GLU A 20 12.18 0.01 2.45
N LYS A 21 13.15 0.27 1.58
CA LYS A 21 13.30 -0.49 0.33
C LYS A 21 14.16 -1.69 0.61
N LEU A 22 13.56 -2.89 0.65
CA LEU A 22 14.33 -4.11 0.84
C LEU A 22 15.09 -4.40 -0.47
N GLN A 23 16.40 -4.20 -0.44
CA GLN A 23 17.28 -4.60 -1.53
C GLN A 23 17.50 -6.11 -1.46
N ARG A 24 17.22 -6.83 -2.56
CA ARG A 24 17.80 -8.17 -2.77
C ARG A 24 19.31 -7.96 -2.81
N SER A 25 20.05 -8.74 -2.01
CA SER A 25 21.50 -8.67 -1.92
C SER A 25 22.17 -8.49 -3.29
N PRO A 26 23.18 -7.61 -3.43
CA PRO A 26 23.98 -7.58 -4.64
C PRO A 26 24.80 -8.88 -4.68
N ASP A 27 24.49 -9.75 -5.63
CA ASP A 27 25.52 -10.61 -6.19
C ASP A 27 26.60 -9.66 -6.73
N LEU A 28 27.79 -9.72 -6.12
CA LEU A 28 28.89 -8.74 -6.16
C LEU A 28 29.54 -8.49 -7.56
N ILE A 29 28.82 -8.67 -8.67
CA ILE A 29 29.41 -8.72 -10.02
C ILE A 29 28.70 -7.83 -11.07
N ILE A 30 27.48 -7.31 -10.87
CA ILE A 30 26.79 -6.57 -11.95
C ILE A 30 26.35 -5.17 -11.56
N SER A 31 27.28 -4.22 -11.70
CA SER A 31 27.11 -2.77 -11.96
C SER A 31 25.81 -2.06 -11.55
N ASP A 32 25.96 -1.04 -10.70
CA ASP A 32 25.00 -0.06 -10.15
C ASP A 32 23.86 0.43 -11.07
N LEU A 33 23.96 0.33 -12.39
CA LEU A 33 22.98 0.91 -13.31
C LEU A 33 21.73 0.03 -13.53
N THR A 34 21.84 -1.29 -13.43
CA THR A 34 20.69 -2.20 -13.53
C THR A 34 19.86 -2.24 -12.23
N PHE A 35 20.45 -1.94 -11.08
CA PHE A 35 19.78 -1.99 -9.78
C PHE A 35 18.78 -0.85 -9.56
N ALA A 36 18.99 0.32 -10.18
CA ALA A 36 18.01 1.41 -10.17
C ALA A 36 16.74 1.07 -10.98
N LEU A 37 16.85 0.18 -11.97
CA LEU A 37 15.75 -0.25 -12.83
C LEU A 37 14.94 -1.41 -12.22
N VAL A 38 15.57 -2.24 -11.38
CA VAL A 38 14.89 -3.30 -10.61
C VAL A 38 14.37 -2.70 -9.31
N GLY A 39 13.27 -1.94 -9.43
CA GLY A 39 12.63 -1.25 -8.32
C GLY A 39 12.55 -2.09 -7.04
N GLY A 40 13.33 -1.69 -6.02
CA GLY A 40 13.27 -2.30 -4.70
C GLY A 40 11.84 -2.25 -4.18
N ARG A 41 11.35 -3.36 -3.62
CA ARG A 41 10.01 -3.39 -3.04
C ARG A 41 10.06 -2.63 -1.71
N GLU A 42 9.25 -1.58 -1.62
CA GLU A 42 8.98 -0.92 -0.35
C GLU A 42 8.33 -1.93 0.59
N ILE A 43 8.67 -1.88 1.87
CA ILE A 43 8.11 -2.72 2.92
C ILE A 43 7.82 -1.86 4.15
N ASN A 44 6.71 -2.13 4.81
CA ASN A 44 6.38 -1.57 6.12
C ASN A 44 7.01 -2.46 7.21
N ILE A 45 7.74 -1.85 8.14
CA ILE A 45 8.40 -2.55 9.25
C ILE A 45 7.69 -2.23 10.56
N TYR A 46 7.32 -3.25 11.32
CA TYR A 46 6.76 -3.13 12.66
C TYR A 46 7.62 -3.85 13.69
N SER A 47 7.73 -3.26 14.89
CA SER A 47 8.49 -3.83 16.00
C SER A 47 7.64 -3.94 17.26
N CYS A 48 7.73 -5.09 17.92
CA CYS A 48 7.09 -5.32 19.20
C CYS A 48 7.98 -4.80 20.35
N PRO A 49 7.55 -3.79 21.12
CA PRO A 49 8.35 -3.23 22.22
C PRO A 49 8.53 -4.20 23.40
N LYS A 50 7.68 -5.24 23.50
CA LYS A 50 7.71 -6.20 24.62
C LYS A 50 8.68 -7.36 24.41
N CYS A 51 8.78 -7.89 23.18
CA CYS A 51 9.54 -9.12 22.90
C CYS A 51 10.55 -8.98 21.74
N GLY A 52 10.66 -7.80 21.14
CA GLY A 52 11.60 -7.53 20.04
C GLY A 52 11.25 -8.17 18.69
N LYS A 53 10.08 -8.84 18.56
CA LYS A 53 9.65 -9.41 17.27
C LYS A 53 9.49 -8.31 16.23
N LEU A 54 10.07 -8.54 15.06
CA LEU A 54 9.85 -7.75 13.85
C LEU A 54 8.86 -8.45 12.92
N GLU A 55 8.01 -7.67 12.29
CA GLU A 55 7.08 -8.11 11.24
C GLU A 55 7.21 -7.17 10.04
N PHE A 56 7.26 -7.76 8.85
CA PHE A 56 7.48 -7.07 7.58
C PHE A 56 6.26 -7.29 6.69
N PHE A 57 5.73 -6.20 6.15
CA PHE A 57 4.56 -6.25 5.27
C PHE A 57 4.91 -5.56 3.96
N GLN A 58 4.44 -6.11 2.85
CA GLN A 58 4.36 -5.30 1.63
C GLN A 58 3.39 -4.15 1.91
N PRO A 59 3.69 -2.90 1.48
CA PRO A 59 2.67 -1.88 1.46
C PRO A 59 1.54 -2.42 0.61
N GLU A 60 0.31 -2.19 1.06
CA GLU A 60 -0.84 -2.36 0.19
C GLU A 60 -0.48 -1.56 -1.07
N ALA A 61 -0.42 -2.24 -2.23
CA ALA A 61 -0.52 -1.52 -3.48
C ALA A 61 -1.74 -0.64 -3.26
N SER A 62 -1.61 0.67 -3.49
CA SER A 62 -2.81 1.43 -3.82
C SER A 62 -3.44 0.57 -4.91
N THR A 63 -4.53 -0.13 -4.56
CA THR A 63 -5.44 -0.62 -5.58
C THR A 63 -5.58 0.56 -6.49
N ASP A 64 -5.34 0.38 -7.79
CA ASP A 64 -5.63 1.41 -8.77
C ASP A 64 -7.10 1.77 -8.59
N GLU A 65 -7.39 2.63 -7.60
CA GLU A 65 -8.69 3.18 -7.28
C GLU A 65 -8.88 4.06 -8.49
N LEU A 66 -9.61 3.51 -9.46
CA LEU A 66 -9.95 4.21 -10.68
C LEU A 66 -10.42 5.60 -10.25
N PRO A 67 -9.87 6.68 -10.84
CA PRO A 67 -10.23 8.02 -10.43
C PRO A 67 -11.76 8.12 -10.38
N GLN A 68 -12.30 8.68 -9.31
CA GLN A 68 -13.74 8.76 -9.13
C GLN A 68 -14.26 10.13 -9.53
N LYS A 69 -15.49 10.20 -10.05
CA LYS A 69 -16.22 11.43 -10.35
C LYS A 69 -17.53 11.47 -9.59
N GLN A 70 -18.01 12.67 -9.30
CA GLN A 70 -19.32 12.89 -8.69
C GLN A 70 -20.36 13.17 -9.79
N CYS A 71 -21.51 12.49 -9.72
CA CYS A 71 -22.63 12.77 -10.61
C CYS A 71 -23.23 14.16 -10.31
N PRO A 72 -23.38 15.05 -11.31
CA PRO A 72 -23.91 16.40 -11.07
C PRO A 72 -25.40 16.39 -10.69
N ASP A 73 -26.16 15.37 -11.10
CA ASP A 73 -27.60 15.29 -10.81
C ASP A 73 -27.93 14.67 -9.46
N CYS A 74 -27.31 13.53 -9.12
CA CYS A 74 -27.65 12.78 -7.89
C CYS A 74 -26.55 12.77 -6.82
N GLY A 75 -25.37 13.32 -7.13
CA GLY A 75 -24.26 13.39 -6.19
C GLY A 75 -23.54 12.07 -5.91
N ALA A 76 -23.91 10.96 -6.57
CA ALA A 76 -23.24 9.68 -6.41
C ALA A 76 -21.77 9.75 -6.86
N VAL A 77 -20.87 9.16 -6.07
CA VAL A 77 -19.44 9.01 -6.40
C VAL A 77 -19.25 7.68 -7.13
N ILE A 78 -18.76 7.73 -8.35
CA ILE A 78 -18.62 6.57 -9.24
C ILE A 78 -17.27 6.59 -9.95
N ASP A 79 -16.83 5.44 -10.47
CA ASP A 79 -15.59 5.37 -11.25
C ASP A 79 -15.70 6.20 -12.54
N PHE A 80 -14.58 6.85 -12.93
CA PHE A 80 -14.56 7.83 -14.02
C PHE A 80 -14.97 7.25 -15.39
N ASP A 81 -14.76 5.95 -15.60
CA ASP A 81 -15.05 5.21 -16.84
C ASP A 81 -16.54 4.94 -17.09
N TYR A 82 -17.42 5.18 -16.11
CA TYR A 82 -18.86 5.08 -16.32
C TYR A 82 -19.37 6.17 -17.26
N GLY A 83 -19.78 5.80 -18.48
CA GLY A 83 -20.45 6.70 -19.42
C GLY A 83 -21.86 7.13 -18.98
N ARG A 84 -22.47 6.42 -18.02
CA ARG A 84 -23.79 6.75 -17.47
C ARG A 84 -23.85 6.46 -15.98
N CYS A 85 -24.49 7.33 -15.21
CA CYS A 85 -24.68 7.16 -13.78
C CYS A 85 -25.54 5.91 -13.50
N PRO A 86 -25.06 4.93 -12.73
CA PRO A 86 -25.82 3.72 -12.41
C PRO A 86 -27.07 4.02 -11.57
N HIS A 87 -27.04 5.11 -10.78
CA HIS A 87 -28.12 5.51 -9.86
C HIS A 87 -29.24 6.30 -10.56
N CYS A 88 -28.92 7.42 -11.22
CA CYS A 88 -29.93 8.31 -11.81
C CYS A 88 -30.00 8.26 -13.34
N LYS A 89 -29.13 7.49 -13.99
CA LYS A 89 -29.05 7.35 -15.46
C LYS A 89 -28.59 8.61 -16.22
N HIS A 90 -28.05 9.63 -15.55
CA HIS A 90 -27.36 10.77 -16.17
C HIS A 90 -26.22 10.33 -17.10
N GLU A 91 -26.11 10.91 -18.30
CA GLU A 91 -25.03 10.65 -19.25
C GLU A 91 -23.91 11.68 -19.08
N PHE A 92 -22.65 11.20 -18.98
CA PHE A 92 -21.46 12.02 -18.73
C PHE A 92 -20.69 12.37 -19.99
#